data_AF-A0A2G6KAA6-F1
#
_entry.id   AF-A0A2G6KAA6-F1
#
_cell.length_a   1.000
_cell.length_b   1.000
_cell.length_c   1.000
_cell.angle_alpha   90.00
_cell.angle_beta   90.00
_cell.angle_gamma   90.00
#
_symmetry.space_group_name_H-M   'P 1'
#
loop_
_entity.id
_entity.type
_entity.pdbx_description
1 polymer ?
#
loop_
_entity_poly.entity_id
_entity_poly.type
_entity_poly.pdbx_seq_one_letter_code
_entity_poly.pdbx_strand_id
1 'polypeptide(L)'
;MNINDSLTLKDLKKALEGFWALSGQKILRIEQEFDPASGAPVFTRDGKYTVQGWTDWTQGFQFGSALLQFDATGDTDFLELGRSKTMQFMAPHVTHFGVHDHGFNNISTYGNLLRLMDEGRIEENRWERAFYELALQCSGAVQAKRWTHLKDGEGYIYSFNGPHSLFIDTIRTIRSLAVAHRLGHTAKDENDVTVSLLERLFTHTLTTAKYAVYYGEGRDSYDEWGRVAHESIFNVNDGNFRCPNSQQGFSGFTTWTRGLAWAILGFAEELEFLASLDDDELIPFGGREKWEKIFLKATRATCDFYIIHTPADGIPYWDTGAPNLHNIPEALQKPADPFNPYEPVDSSAAVISAQGLLRLGYYLKKKGHPKDGSTYWQAGLTVLDSAFREPYISKDEEHHGLILHSLYHRPKGWDQIHGGQKVPCGEATMWGDYHAREAALYVQRVMKGETYYTFWGK
;
A
#
# COMPACT_ATOMS: atom_id res chain seq x y z
N MET A 1 -14.60 8.58 11.65
CA MET A 1 -14.31 7.51 12.62
C MET A 1 -14.24 8.06 14.04
N ASN A 2 -14.46 7.22 15.05
CA ASN A 2 -14.34 7.60 16.45
C ASN A 2 -12.99 7.16 16.99
N ILE A 3 -12.02 8.08 17.03
CA ILE A 3 -10.66 7.79 17.49
C ILE A 3 -10.69 7.45 18.98
N ASN A 4 -10.11 6.31 19.35
CA ASN A 4 -9.95 5.91 20.74
C ASN A 4 -8.62 6.42 21.30
N ASP A 5 -8.65 7.58 21.96
CA ASP A 5 -7.46 8.22 22.53
C ASP A 5 -6.84 7.45 23.72
N SER A 6 -7.54 6.46 24.26
CA SER A 6 -7.06 5.64 25.38
C SER A 6 -6.25 4.42 24.97
N LEU A 7 -6.23 4.06 23.68
CA LEU A 7 -5.46 2.92 23.20
C LEU A 7 -3.96 3.15 23.37
N THR A 8 -3.30 2.09 23.82
CA THR A 8 -1.85 1.99 23.89
C THR A 8 -1.37 0.78 23.11
N LEU A 9 -0.09 0.75 22.75
CA LEU A 9 0.51 -0.43 22.11
C LEU A 9 0.36 -1.71 22.95
N LYS A 10 0.28 -1.58 24.28
CA LYS A 10 0.10 -2.73 25.18
C LYS A 10 -1.27 -3.38 25.02
N ASP A 11 -2.29 -2.61 24.68
CA ASP A 11 -3.65 -3.13 24.48
C ASP A 11 -3.73 -4.05 23.25
N LEU A 12 -2.88 -3.82 22.25
CA LEU A 12 -2.76 -4.67 21.06
C LEU A 12 -1.94 -5.94 21.29
N LYS A 13 -1.20 -6.07 22.42
CA LYS A 13 -0.25 -7.18 22.61
C LYS A 13 -0.90 -8.56 22.43
N LYS A 14 -2.04 -8.81 23.08
CA LYS A 14 -2.75 -10.09 22.98
C LYS A 14 -3.30 -10.33 21.57
N ALA A 15 -3.78 -9.28 20.91
CA ALA A 15 -4.26 -9.37 19.54
C ALA A 15 -3.12 -9.73 18.57
N LEU A 16 -1.92 -9.13 18.74
CA LEU A 16 -0.73 -9.44 17.95
C LEU A 16 -0.24 -10.88 18.13
N GLU A 17 -0.25 -11.39 19.36
CA GLU A 17 0.11 -12.80 19.65
C GLU A 17 -0.83 -13.77 18.91
N GLY A 18 -2.15 -13.54 18.98
CA GLY A 18 -3.13 -14.33 18.23
C GLY A 18 -3.03 -14.14 16.71
N PHE A 19 -2.76 -12.92 16.26
CA PHE A 19 -2.58 -12.57 14.85
C PHE A 19 -1.45 -13.37 14.22
N TRP A 20 -0.28 -13.44 14.84
CA TRP A 20 0.88 -14.14 14.27
C TRP A 20 0.71 -15.66 14.24
N ALA A 21 -0.03 -16.23 15.19
CA ALA A 21 -0.40 -17.64 15.18
C ALA A 21 -1.31 -17.95 13.97
N LEU A 22 -2.38 -17.17 13.78
CA LEU A 22 -3.28 -17.29 12.63
C LEU A 22 -2.53 -17.07 11.32
N SER A 23 -1.71 -16.01 11.24
CA SER A 23 -0.91 -15.66 10.06
C SER A 23 -0.05 -16.82 9.58
N GLY A 24 0.69 -17.47 10.49
CA GLY A 24 1.52 -18.63 10.15
C GLY A 24 0.69 -19.80 9.60
N GLN A 25 -0.43 -20.12 10.25
CA GLN A 25 -1.36 -21.16 9.77
C GLN A 25 -1.88 -20.85 8.37
N LYS A 26 -2.28 -19.60 8.09
CA LYS A 26 -2.76 -19.16 6.78
C LYS A 26 -1.70 -19.33 5.69
N ILE A 27 -0.47 -18.88 5.95
CA ILE A 27 0.64 -18.98 4.99
C ILE A 27 0.92 -20.44 4.64
N LEU A 28 1.02 -21.31 5.64
CA LEU A 28 1.28 -22.74 5.43
C LEU A 28 0.14 -23.43 4.68
N ARG A 29 -1.11 -23.08 4.96
CA ARG A 29 -2.27 -23.64 4.25
C ARG A 29 -2.30 -23.23 2.78
N ILE A 30 -2.02 -21.95 2.49
CA ILE A 30 -1.90 -21.49 1.09
C ILE A 30 -0.80 -22.27 0.37
N GLU A 31 0.36 -22.47 0.99
CA GLU A 31 1.47 -23.23 0.40
C GLU A 31 1.09 -24.69 0.13
N GLN A 32 0.26 -25.31 0.98
CA GLN A 32 -0.19 -26.68 0.80
C GLN A 32 -1.24 -26.84 -0.30
N GLU A 33 -2.12 -25.86 -0.47
CA GLU A 33 -3.35 -26.01 -1.28
C GLU A 33 -3.35 -25.20 -2.58
N PHE A 34 -2.55 -24.13 -2.69
CA PHE A 34 -2.52 -23.27 -3.87
C PHE A 34 -1.37 -23.65 -4.80
N ASP A 35 -1.69 -23.88 -6.08
CA ASP A 35 -0.68 -24.14 -7.11
C ASP A 35 -0.07 -22.83 -7.65
N PRO A 36 1.21 -22.53 -7.37
CA PRO A 36 1.85 -21.32 -7.85
C PRO A 36 2.03 -21.29 -9.38
N ALA A 37 1.93 -22.43 -10.08
CA ALA A 37 1.99 -22.46 -11.55
C ALA A 37 0.71 -21.92 -12.20
N SER A 38 -0.39 -21.81 -11.45
CA SER A 38 -1.67 -21.29 -11.95
C SER A 38 -1.71 -19.76 -12.09
N GLY A 39 -0.73 -19.05 -11.53
CA GLY A 39 -0.64 -17.58 -11.52
C GLY A 39 -0.71 -17.00 -10.11
N ALA A 40 -0.75 -15.66 -10.01
CA ALA A 40 -0.72 -15.00 -8.72
C ALA A 40 -2.06 -15.09 -7.97
N PRO A 41 -2.07 -15.45 -6.67
CA PRO A 41 -3.29 -15.41 -5.87
C PRO A 41 -3.71 -13.96 -5.62
N VAL A 42 -4.98 -13.65 -5.89
CA VAL A 42 -5.49 -12.27 -5.84
C VAL A 42 -6.44 -12.07 -4.67
N PHE A 43 -7.53 -12.84 -4.63
CA PHE A 43 -8.55 -12.79 -3.59
C PHE A 43 -9.15 -14.18 -3.38
N THR A 44 -9.75 -14.41 -2.21
CA THR A 44 -10.39 -15.68 -1.91
C THR A 44 -11.79 -15.77 -2.54
N ARG A 45 -12.17 -16.98 -2.94
CA ARG A 45 -13.56 -17.36 -3.24
C ARG A 45 -13.89 -18.62 -2.48
N ASP A 46 -14.98 -18.57 -1.72
CA ASP A 46 -15.38 -19.60 -0.78
C ASP A 46 -14.20 -20.00 0.14
N GLY A 47 -13.46 -18.98 0.57
CA GLY A 47 -12.32 -19.10 1.48
C GLY A 47 -11.01 -19.61 0.89
N LYS A 48 -10.94 -19.88 -0.43
CA LYS A 48 -9.71 -20.34 -1.09
C LYS A 48 -9.17 -19.27 -2.04
N TYR A 49 -7.87 -18.96 -1.97
CA TYR A 49 -7.27 -17.98 -2.89
C TYR A 49 -7.39 -18.45 -4.35
N THR A 50 -7.78 -17.52 -5.22
CA THR A 50 -7.94 -17.77 -6.64
C THR A 50 -7.08 -16.81 -7.45
N VAL A 51 -6.78 -17.21 -8.68
CA VAL A 51 -6.16 -16.35 -9.68
C VAL A 51 -7.24 -15.53 -10.39
N GLN A 52 -6.91 -14.29 -10.74
CA GLN A 52 -7.79 -13.44 -11.55
C GLN A 52 -6.95 -12.71 -12.56
N GLY A 53 -7.16 -13.03 -13.84
CA GLY A 53 -6.43 -12.39 -14.93
C GLY A 53 -6.72 -10.88 -14.96
N TRP A 54 -5.68 -10.08 -14.79
CA TRP A 54 -5.62 -8.66 -15.15
C TRP A 54 -4.16 -8.21 -15.22
N THR A 55 -3.43 -8.38 -14.12
CA THR A 55 -1.97 -8.20 -13.97
C THR A 55 -1.47 -9.15 -12.87
N ASP A 56 -0.23 -9.64 -12.96
CA ASP A 56 0.37 -10.50 -11.91
C ASP A 56 0.98 -9.67 -10.75
N TRP A 57 0.22 -8.68 -10.27
CA TRP A 57 0.70 -7.66 -9.35
C TRP A 57 0.77 -8.09 -7.88
N THR A 58 0.19 -9.25 -7.53
CA THR A 58 0.02 -9.69 -6.13
C THR A 58 0.98 -10.80 -5.68
N GLN A 59 1.78 -11.36 -6.58
CA GLN A 59 2.64 -12.51 -6.27
C GLN A 59 3.65 -12.20 -5.16
N GLY A 60 4.23 -11.01 -5.18
CA GLY A 60 5.20 -10.60 -4.17
C GLY A 60 4.61 -10.46 -2.77
N PHE A 61 3.29 -10.24 -2.64
CA PHE A 61 2.62 -10.23 -1.34
C PHE A 61 2.49 -11.62 -0.74
N GLN A 62 2.30 -12.66 -1.57
CA GLN A 62 2.25 -14.05 -1.10
C GLN A 62 3.59 -14.44 -0.45
N PHE A 63 4.69 -14.29 -1.18
CA PHE A 63 6.01 -14.70 -0.69
C PHE A 63 6.57 -13.72 0.35
N GLY A 64 6.28 -12.42 0.19
CA GLY A 64 6.61 -11.41 1.18
C GLY A 64 5.93 -11.62 2.53
N SER A 65 4.72 -12.20 2.54
CA SER A 65 4.03 -12.53 3.80
C SER A 65 4.82 -13.53 4.67
N ALA A 66 5.50 -14.50 4.05
CA ALA A 66 6.37 -15.44 4.77
C ALA A 66 7.60 -14.71 5.36
N LEU A 67 8.18 -13.76 4.64
CA LEU A 67 9.31 -12.96 5.14
C LEU A 67 8.90 -12.08 6.34
N LEU A 68 7.72 -11.47 6.29
CA LEU A 68 7.18 -10.71 7.42
C LEU A 68 6.86 -11.60 8.64
N GLN A 69 6.38 -12.83 8.40
CA GLN A 69 6.16 -13.83 9.45
C GLN A 69 7.47 -14.20 10.15
N PHE A 70 8.54 -14.44 9.40
CA PHE A 70 9.88 -14.67 9.96
C PHE A 70 10.36 -13.46 10.77
N ASP A 71 10.23 -12.25 10.22
CA ASP A 71 10.68 -11.03 10.89
C ASP A 71 10.02 -10.86 12.27
N ALA A 72 8.72 -11.15 12.35
CA ALA A 72 7.94 -11.03 13.58
C ALA A 72 8.22 -12.13 14.61
N THR A 73 8.48 -13.37 14.17
CA THR A 73 8.48 -14.57 15.02
C THR A 73 9.86 -15.19 15.24
N GLY A 74 10.79 -14.96 14.33
CA GLY A 74 12.10 -15.63 14.28
C GLY A 74 12.07 -17.05 13.74
N ASP A 75 10.92 -17.54 13.26
CA ASP A 75 10.77 -18.89 12.72
C ASP A 75 11.39 -19.02 11.32
N THR A 76 12.51 -19.74 11.26
CA THR A 76 13.35 -19.86 10.06
C THR A 76 12.68 -20.62 8.91
N ASP A 77 11.66 -21.42 9.16
CA ASP A 77 10.95 -22.14 8.10
C ASP A 77 10.22 -21.16 7.17
N PHE A 78 9.69 -20.05 7.73
CA PHE A 78 9.10 -18.99 6.93
C PHE A 78 10.12 -18.15 6.15
N LEU A 79 11.35 -18.02 6.68
CA LEU A 79 12.44 -17.39 5.95
C LEU A 79 12.81 -18.21 4.71
N GLU A 80 13.00 -19.52 4.89
CA GLU A 80 13.34 -20.42 3.78
C GLU A 80 12.21 -20.48 2.75
N LEU A 81 10.95 -20.54 3.20
CA LEU A 81 9.79 -20.47 2.32
C LEU A 81 9.78 -19.17 1.50
N GLY A 82 9.86 -18.01 2.14
CA GLY A 82 9.85 -16.72 1.43
C GLY A 82 11.04 -16.55 0.48
N ARG A 83 12.23 -16.99 0.90
CA ARG A 83 13.48 -16.90 0.12
C ARG A 83 13.45 -17.80 -1.10
N SER A 84 13.15 -19.09 -0.93
CA SER A 84 13.13 -20.07 -2.01
C SER A 84 12.08 -19.71 -3.08
N LYS A 85 10.87 -19.32 -2.66
CA LYS A 85 9.81 -18.91 -3.57
C LYS A 85 10.13 -17.62 -4.31
N THR A 86 10.76 -16.65 -3.64
CA THR A 86 11.25 -15.43 -4.29
C THR A 86 12.23 -15.78 -5.41
N MET A 87 13.21 -16.63 -5.13
CA MET A 87 14.20 -17.06 -6.13
C MET A 87 13.54 -17.81 -7.30
N GLN A 88 12.58 -18.70 -7.02
CA GLN A 88 11.98 -19.57 -8.03
C GLN A 88 11.00 -18.83 -8.96
N PHE A 89 10.22 -17.88 -8.44
CA PHE A 89 9.04 -17.36 -9.14
C PHE A 89 9.08 -15.87 -9.46
N MET A 90 9.92 -15.06 -8.81
CA MET A 90 9.82 -13.60 -8.93
C MET A 90 10.59 -13.00 -10.13
N ALA A 91 11.44 -13.77 -10.81
CA ALA A 91 12.23 -13.26 -11.94
C ALA A 91 11.40 -12.57 -13.05
N PRO A 92 10.24 -13.10 -13.50
CA PRO A 92 9.39 -12.42 -14.49
C PRO A 92 8.88 -11.04 -14.03
N HIS A 93 8.71 -10.83 -12.73
CA HIS A 93 8.21 -9.57 -12.15
C HIS A 93 9.29 -8.48 -12.09
N VAL A 94 10.58 -8.85 -12.11
CA VAL A 94 11.71 -7.90 -12.18
C VAL A 94 11.76 -7.22 -13.55
N THR A 95 11.41 -7.96 -14.61
CA THR A 95 11.46 -7.49 -16.00
C THR A 95 10.08 -7.26 -16.61
N HIS A 96 9.04 -7.05 -15.79
CA HIS A 96 7.68 -6.86 -16.28
C HIS A 96 7.45 -5.44 -16.82
N PHE A 97 7.87 -5.16 -18.04
CA PHE A 97 7.72 -3.84 -18.66
C PHE A 97 6.27 -3.35 -18.83
N GLY A 98 5.28 -4.24 -18.76
CA GLY A 98 3.85 -3.92 -18.97
C GLY A 98 3.10 -3.27 -17.79
N VAL A 99 3.67 -3.20 -16.58
CA VAL A 99 2.97 -2.74 -15.37
C VAL A 99 3.81 -1.81 -14.51
N HIS A 100 3.16 -1.03 -13.64
CA HIS A 100 3.79 -0.15 -12.66
C HIS A 100 3.97 -0.79 -11.27
N ASP A 101 3.60 -2.06 -11.11
CA ASP A 101 3.46 -2.78 -9.83
C ASP A 101 4.77 -3.32 -9.23
N HIS A 102 5.91 -2.82 -9.70
CA HIS A 102 7.24 -3.27 -9.28
C HIS A 102 7.49 -3.12 -7.77
N GLY A 103 7.04 -2.01 -7.17
CA GLY A 103 7.13 -1.80 -5.72
C GLY A 103 6.28 -2.77 -4.88
N PHE A 104 5.18 -3.29 -5.43
CA PHE A 104 4.35 -4.31 -4.77
C PHE A 104 4.98 -5.69 -4.84
N ASN A 105 5.56 -6.05 -5.98
CA ASN A 105 6.16 -7.36 -6.17
C ASN A 105 7.57 -7.45 -5.57
N ASN A 106 8.48 -6.62 -6.04
CA ASN A 106 9.92 -6.82 -5.85
C ASN A 106 10.42 -6.27 -4.52
N ILE A 107 9.81 -5.21 -3.98
CA ILE A 107 10.21 -4.68 -2.66
C ILE A 107 9.63 -5.55 -1.53
N SER A 108 8.43 -6.11 -1.72
CA SER A 108 7.83 -7.03 -0.75
C SER A 108 8.59 -8.37 -0.64
N THR A 109 9.43 -8.69 -1.63
CA THR A 109 10.22 -9.92 -1.70
C THR A 109 11.72 -9.64 -1.56
N TYR A 110 12.41 -9.33 -2.66
CA TYR A 110 13.84 -9.00 -2.67
C TYR A 110 14.18 -7.85 -1.71
N GLY A 111 13.32 -6.84 -1.63
CA GLY A 111 13.50 -5.70 -0.72
C GLY A 111 13.46 -6.13 0.76
N ASN A 112 12.52 -6.99 1.14
CA ASN A 112 12.45 -7.54 2.49
C ASN A 112 13.68 -8.42 2.81
N LEU A 113 14.13 -9.26 1.89
CA LEU A 113 15.33 -10.08 2.08
C LEU A 113 16.59 -9.21 2.28
N LEU A 114 16.78 -8.19 1.45
CA LEU A 114 17.89 -7.24 1.58
C LEU A 114 17.83 -6.47 2.91
N ARG A 115 16.65 -5.92 3.26
CA ARG A 115 16.44 -5.21 4.52
C ARG A 115 16.74 -6.09 5.73
N LEU A 116 16.25 -7.34 5.74
CA LEU A 116 16.55 -8.29 6.81
C LEU A 116 18.06 -8.54 6.94
N MET A 117 18.79 -8.58 5.83
CA MET A 117 20.25 -8.72 5.83
C MET A 117 20.94 -7.47 6.41
N ASP A 118 20.53 -6.27 5.99
CA ASP A 118 21.09 -4.99 6.47
C ASP A 118 20.81 -4.72 7.96
N GLU A 119 19.69 -5.24 8.45
CA GLU A 119 19.31 -5.21 9.85
C GLU A 119 20.00 -6.30 10.69
N GLY A 120 20.75 -7.22 10.06
CA GLY A 120 21.41 -8.35 10.73
C GLY A 120 20.42 -9.42 11.23
N ARG A 121 19.21 -9.45 10.67
CA ARG A 121 18.15 -10.41 11.00
C ARG A 121 18.38 -11.76 10.34
N ILE A 122 19.10 -11.77 9.22
CA ILE A 122 19.62 -12.97 8.55
C ILE A 122 21.14 -12.81 8.37
N GLU A 123 21.85 -13.93 8.24
CA GLU A 123 23.29 -13.92 8.01
C GLU A 123 23.65 -13.26 6.67
N GLU A 124 24.75 -12.52 6.68
CA GLU A 124 25.29 -11.89 5.48
C GLU A 124 25.78 -12.96 4.48
N ASN A 125 25.26 -12.88 3.25
CA ASN A 125 25.72 -13.72 2.15
C ASN A 125 25.93 -12.86 0.90
N ARG A 126 27.18 -12.73 0.47
CA ARG A 126 27.58 -11.87 -0.64
C ARG A 126 26.84 -12.15 -1.95
N TRP A 127 26.50 -13.41 -2.23
CA TRP A 127 25.85 -13.79 -3.50
C TRP A 127 24.35 -13.53 -3.43
N GLU A 128 23.73 -13.82 -2.29
CA GLU A 128 22.33 -13.47 -2.04
C GLU A 128 22.15 -11.95 -2.09
N ARG A 129 23.02 -11.18 -1.42
CA ARG A 129 23.02 -9.72 -1.47
C ARG A 129 23.11 -9.20 -2.90
N ALA A 130 24.14 -9.61 -3.65
CA ALA A 130 24.32 -9.15 -5.03
C ALA A 130 23.13 -9.50 -5.92
N PHE A 131 22.51 -10.66 -5.69
CA PHE A 131 21.30 -11.08 -6.39
C PHE A 131 20.09 -10.18 -6.05
N TYR A 132 19.86 -9.89 -4.78
CA TYR A 132 18.77 -9.01 -4.34
C TYR A 132 18.96 -7.58 -4.83
N GLU A 133 20.17 -7.04 -4.69
CA GLU A 133 20.52 -5.71 -5.18
C GLU A 133 20.30 -5.59 -6.68
N LEU A 134 20.81 -6.53 -7.48
CA LEU A 134 20.61 -6.51 -8.94
C LEU A 134 19.12 -6.56 -9.32
N ALA A 135 18.33 -7.43 -8.67
CA ALA A 135 16.88 -7.51 -8.91
C ALA A 135 16.17 -6.18 -8.61
N LEU A 136 16.54 -5.52 -7.51
CA LEU A 136 15.96 -4.24 -7.09
C LEU A 136 16.39 -3.08 -8.00
N GLN A 137 17.65 -3.02 -8.40
CA GLN A 137 18.18 -2.06 -9.36
C GLN A 137 17.46 -2.17 -10.72
N CYS A 138 17.35 -3.39 -11.26
CA CYS A 138 16.61 -3.68 -12.48
C CYS A 138 15.13 -3.28 -12.35
N SER A 139 14.48 -3.66 -11.25
CA SER A 139 13.08 -3.33 -10.99
C SER A 139 12.83 -1.82 -10.97
N GLY A 140 13.71 -1.05 -10.31
CA GLY A 140 13.63 0.41 -10.28
C GLY A 140 13.79 1.02 -11.67
N ALA A 141 14.75 0.55 -12.46
CA ALA A 141 14.97 1.02 -13.83
C ALA A 141 13.82 0.68 -14.78
N VAL A 142 13.29 -0.55 -14.71
CA VAL A 142 12.16 -1.00 -15.54
C VAL A 142 10.91 -0.17 -15.24
N GLN A 143 10.57 0.02 -13.96
CA GLN A 143 9.43 0.85 -13.59
C GLN A 143 9.64 2.30 -14.01
N ALA A 144 10.83 2.85 -13.79
CA ALA A 144 11.16 4.21 -14.18
C ALA A 144 10.93 4.42 -15.69
N LYS A 145 11.30 3.45 -16.55
CA LYS A 145 11.16 3.54 -18.01
C LYS A 145 9.72 3.77 -18.48
N ARG A 146 8.72 3.44 -17.67
CA ARG A 146 7.30 3.67 -17.98
C ARG A 146 6.91 5.13 -17.77
N TRP A 147 7.56 6.06 -18.47
CA TRP A 147 7.44 7.49 -18.21
C TRP A 147 6.59 8.22 -19.25
N THR A 148 5.68 9.07 -18.77
CA THR A 148 4.96 10.07 -19.58
C THR A 148 5.47 11.46 -19.24
N HIS A 149 5.94 12.19 -20.26
CA HIS A 149 6.33 13.59 -20.12
C HIS A 149 5.11 14.51 -20.17
N LEU A 150 5.08 15.50 -19.28
CA LEU A 150 4.12 16.59 -19.30
C LEU A 150 4.84 17.92 -19.57
N LYS A 151 4.09 19.02 -19.58
CA LYS A 151 4.63 20.38 -19.71
C LYS A 151 5.48 20.76 -18.49
N ASP A 152 6.34 21.76 -18.67
CA ASP A 152 7.11 22.40 -17.58
C ASP A 152 8.00 21.44 -16.76
N GLY A 153 8.46 20.35 -17.39
CA GLY A 153 9.31 19.35 -16.73
C GLY A 153 8.56 18.39 -15.80
N GLU A 154 7.23 18.46 -15.75
CA GLU A 154 6.41 17.49 -15.02
C GLU A 154 6.35 16.14 -15.78
N GLY A 155 5.91 15.10 -15.08
CA GLY A 155 5.78 13.77 -15.66
C GLY A 155 5.44 12.71 -14.63
N TYR A 156 5.10 11.53 -15.09
CA TYR A 156 4.69 10.44 -14.21
C TYR A 156 4.96 9.07 -14.80
N ILE A 157 5.07 8.09 -13.91
CA ILE A 157 5.04 6.67 -14.26
C ILE A 157 3.60 6.29 -14.61
N TYR A 158 3.34 5.91 -15.86
CA TYR A 158 1.99 5.61 -16.32
C TYR A 158 1.54 4.18 -15.98
N SER A 159 0.23 4.03 -15.74
CA SER A 159 -0.39 2.78 -15.33
C SER A 159 -0.41 1.75 -16.48
N PHE A 160 -0.84 0.51 -16.21
CA PHE A 160 -1.02 -0.49 -17.27
C PHE A 160 -2.07 -0.08 -18.32
N ASN A 161 -2.95 0.89 -18.06
CA ASN A 161 -3.89 1.42 -19.06
C ASN A 161 -3.17 2.17 -20.20
N GLY A 162 -1.93 2.62 -19.97
CA GLY A 162 -1.07 3.23 -20.97
C GLY A 162 -0.71 4.68 -20.69
N PRO A 163 0.02 5.34 -21.60
CA PRO A 163 0.71 6.62 -21.33
C PRO A 163 -0.17 7.82 -20.95
N HIS A 164 -1.49 7.71 -21.09
CA HIS A 164 -2.45 8.76 -20.75
C HIS A 164 -2.93 8.69 -19.30
N SER A 165 -2.60 7.62 -18.58
CA SER A 165 -3.23 7.23 -17.32
C SER A 165 -2.22 7.21 -16.17
N LEU A 166 -2.52 8.01 -15.13
CA LEU A 166 -1.84 7.98 -13.83
C LEU A 166 -2.79 7.38 -12.80
N PHE A 167 -2.49 6.19 -12.28
CA PHE A 167 -3.23 5.61 -11.17
C PHE A 167 -2.68 6.11 -9.83
N ILE A 168 -3.52 6.20 -8.81
CA ILE A 168 -3.06 6.62 -7.48
C ILE A 168 -2.14 5.59 -6.82
N ASP A 169 -2.30 4.30 -7.10
CA ASP A 169 -1.47 3.25 -6.50
C ASP A 169 0.01 3.34 -6.88
N THR A 170 0.36 4.05 -7.97
CA THR A 170 1.74 4.28 -8.36
C THR A 170 2.53 5.02 -7.29
N ILE A 171 1.90 5.89 -6.49
CA ILE A 171 2.58 6.55 -5.35
C ILE A 171 3.09 5.56 -4.33
N ARG A 172 2.43 4.39 -4.21
CA ARG A 172 2.85 3.31 -3.33
C ARG A 172 3.91 2.43 -3.97
N THR A 173 3.99 2.36 -5.31
CA THR A 173 4.94 1.49 -6.01
C THR A 173 6.25 2.18 -6.36
N ILE A 174 6.32 3.53 -6.39
CA ILE A 174 7.57 4.26 -6.67
C ILE A 174 8.67 4.04 -5.62
N ARG A 175 8.35 3.41 -4.48
CA ARG A 175 9.36 2.90 -3.56
C ARG A 175 10.41 1.99 -4.21
N SER A 176 10.10 1.38 -5.37
CA SER A 176 11.06 0.67 -6.22
C SER A 176 12.18 1.59 -6.71
N LEU A 177 11.85 2.82 -7.12
CA LEU A 177 12.84 3.84 -7.53
C LEU A 177 13.65 4.32 -6.33
N ALA A 178 13.02 4.51 -5.17
CA ALA A 178 13.70 4.91 -3.94
C ALA A 178 14.80 3.92 -3.54
N VAL A 179 14.47 2.62 -3.52
CA VAL A 179 15.44 1.57 -3.18
C VAL A 179 16.53 1.45 -4.24
N ALA A 180 16.19 1.46 -5.53
CA ALA A 180 17.20 1.42 -6.59
C ALA A 180 18.15 2.65 -6.56
N HIS A 181 17.63 3.85 -6.25
CA HIS A 181 18.44 5.04 -6.02
C HIS A 181 19.39 4.86 -4.83
N ARG A 182 18.89 4.35 -3.69
CA ARG A 182 19.71 4.07 -2.50
C ARG A 182 20.85 3.08 -2.80
N LEU A 183 20.63 2.14 -3.71
CA LEU A 183 21.64 1.21 -4.23
C LEU A 183 22.60 1.83 -5.26
N GLY A 184 22.56 3.15 -5.46
CA GLY A 184 23.42 3.87 -6.39
C GLY A 184 23.10 3.63 -7.86
N HIS A 185 21.92 3.08 -8.19
CA HIS A 185 21.56 2.76 -9.56
C HIS A 185 21.09 3.99 -10.33
N THR A 186 21.38 3.99 -11.63
CA THR A 186 20.83 4.94 -12.59
C THR A 186 20.29 4.16 -13.78
N ALA A 187 19.15 4.60 -14.31
CA ALA A 187 18.64 4.04 -15.56
C ALA A 187 19.33 4.70 -16.76
N LYS A 188 19.60 3.93 -17.81
CA LYS A 188 20.10 4.43 -19.09
C LYS A 188 18.99 4.35 -20.12
N ASP A 189 18.79 5.44 -20.85
CA ASP A 189 17.87 5.53 -21.97
C ASP A 189 18.63 5.64 -23.29
N GLU A 190 17.90 5.85 -24.40
CA GLU A 190 18.48 6.03 -25.73
C GLU A 190 19.63 7.06 -25.73
N ASN A 191 20.68 6.78 -26.49
CA ASN A 191 21.90 7.60 -26.58
C ASN A 191 22.62 7.79 -25.24
N ASP A 192 22.58 6.77 -24.37
CA ASP A 192 23.23 6.74 -23.05
C ASP A 192 22.77 7.84 -22.08
N VAL A 193 21.60 8.45 -22.35
CA VAL A 193 20.98 9.45 -21.48
C VAL A 193 20.77 8.82 -20.11
N THR A 194 21.32 9.46 -19.09
CA THR A 194 21.21 8.99 -17.71
C THR A 194 19.92 9.54 -17.13
N VAL A 195 19.09 8.65 -16.63
CA VAL A 195 17.85 8.98 -15.94
C VAL A 195 18.09 8.87 -14.44
N SER A 196 17.89 9.99 -13.75
CA SER A 196 17.87 10.02 -12.29
C SER A 196 16.58 9.37 -11.77
N LEU A 197 16.74 8.31 -10.96
CA LEU A 197 15.60 7.64 -10.32
C LEU A 197 14.97 8.52 -9.24
N LEU A 198 15.79 9.28 -8.50
CA LEU A 198 15.32 10.24 -7.51
C LEU A 198 14.52 11.39 -8.14
N GLU A 199 14.98 11.90 -9.29
CA GLU A 199 14.24 12.93 -10.03
C GLU A 199 12.89 12.40 -10.50
N ARG A 200 12.84 11.19 -11.09
CA ARG A 200 11.58 10.56 -11.49
C ARG A 200 10.63 10.35 -10.31
N LEU A 201 11.14 9.94 -9.16
CA LEU A 201 10.36 9.78 -7.93
C LEU A 201 9.74 11.11 -7.50
N PHE A 202 10.52 12.18 -7.40
CA PHE A 202 10.04 13.50 -6.99
C PHE A 202 9.05 14.09 -7.98
N THR A 203 9.35 14.02 -9.27
CA THR A 203 8.46 14.53 -10.32
C THR A 203 7.15 13.76 -10.36
N HIS A 204 7.18 12.43 -10.26
CA HIS A 204 5.98 11.61 -10.17
C HIS A 204 5.15 11.93 -8.92
N THR A 205 5.80 12.11 -7.77
CA THR A 205 5.12 12.43 -6.51
C THR A 205 4.44 13.80 -6.59
N LEU A 206 5.11 14.80 -7.15
CA LEU A 206 4.52 16.13 -7.40
C LEU A 206 3.30 16.04 -8.31
N THR A 207 3.42 15.36 -9.45
CA THR A 207 2.32 15.21 -10.40
C THR A 207 1.15 14.46 -9.76
N THR A 208 1.41 13.41 -8.99
CA THR A 208 0.36 12.67 -8.28
C THR A 208 -0.33 13.54 -7.22
N ALA A 209 0.45 14.26 -6.40
CA ALA A 209 -0.09 15.18 -5.40
C ALA A 209 -0.92 16.30 -6.02
N LYS A 210 -0.52 16.81 -7.19
CA LYS A 210 -1.21 17.89 -7.90
C LYS A 210 -2.49 17.42 -8.58
N TYR A 211 -2.47 16.22 -9.17
CA TYR A 211 -3.55 15.78 -10.06
C TYR A 211 -4.53 14.79 -9.44
N ALA A 212 -4.08 13.91 -8.55
CA ALA A 212 -4.92 12.88 -7.94
C ALA A 212 -5.49 13.28 -6.57
N VAL A 213 -4.79 14.14 -5.81
CA VAL A 213 -5.23 14.64 -4.50
C VAL A 213 -5.91 16.00 -4.64
N TYR A 214 -7.01 16.19 -3.93
CA TYR A 214 -7.78 17.44 -3.90
C TYR A 214 -7.54 18.17 -2.57
N TYR A 215 -7.63 19.50 -2.58
CA TYR A 215 -7.22 20.33 -1.45
C TYR A 215 -8.27 21.36 -1.03
N GLY A 216 -9.42 21.44 -1.69
CA GLY A 216 -10.40 22.48 -1.42
C GLY A 216 -9.86 23.90 -1.65
N GLU A 217 -8.96 24.04 -2.63
CA GLU A 217 -8.27 25.29 -2.97
C GLU A 217 -8.82 25.91 -4.26
N GLY A 218 -10.01 25.48 -4.69
CA GLY A 218 -10.73 26.05 -5.82
C GLY A 218 -10.34 25.44 -7.17
N ARG A 219 -9.87 24.18 -7.18
CA ARG A 219 -9.55 23.45 -8.41
C ARG A 219 -10.76 23.32 -9.35
N ASP A 220 -11.89 22.91 -8.78
CA ASP A 220 -13.20 22.77 -9.44
C ASP A 220 -14.34 22.69 -8.39
N SER A 221 -15.59 22.53 -8.82
CA SER A 221 -16.76 22.48 -7.92
C SER A 221 -16.82 21.26 -6.99
N TYR A 222 -16.00 20.23 -7.22
CA TYR A 222 -15.91 19.01 -6.41
C TYR A 222 -14.56 18.90 -5.70
N ASP A 223 -13.85 20.02 -5.55
CA ASP A 223 -12.58 20.10 -4.84
C ASP A 223 -12.81 20.09 -3.32
N GLU A 224 -12.55 18.93 -2.72
CA GLU A 224 -12.69 18.67 -1.29
C GLU A 224 -11.34 18.25 -0.70
N TRP A 225 -11.00 18.79 0.48
CA TRP A 225 -9.74 18.49 1.16
C TRP A 225 -9.53 16.99 1.36
N GLY A 226 -8.51 16.45 0.71
CA GLY A 226 -8.08 15.06 0.86
C GLY A 226 -8.87 14.03 0.06
N ARG A 227 -9.86 14.47 -0.72
CA ARG A 227 -10.50 13.61 -1.73
C ARG A 227 -9.43 13.11 -2.71
N VAL A 228 -9.55 11.85 -3.14
CA VAL A 228 -8.56 11.21 -4.04
C VAL A 228 -9.26 10.64 -5.26
N ALA A 229 -8.81 11.05 -6.45
CA ALA A 229 -9.15 10.36 -7.69
C ALA A 229 -8.35 9.08 -7.81
N HIS A 230 -9.01 7.99 -8.23
CA HIS A 230 -8.32 6.73 -8.50
C HIS A 230 -7.38 6.86 -9.70
N GLU A 231 -7.85 7.47 -10.79
CA GLU A 231 -7.10 7.64 -12.02
C GLU A 231 -7.14 9.11 -12.46
N SER A 232 -6.02 9.63 -12.95
CA SER A 232 -5.90 10.96 -13.57
C SER A 232 -5.59 10.80 -15.05
N ILE A 233 -6.43 11.37 -15.91
CA ILE A 233 -6.31 11.23 -17.37
C ILE A 233 -5.67 12.46 -17.99
N PHE A 234 -4.69 12.25 -18.86
CA PHE A 234 -3.97 13.28 -19.59
C PHE A 234 -4.06 13.05 -21.11
N ASN A 235 -4.08 14.13 -21.89
CA ASN A 235 -3.90 14.01 -23.33
C ASN A 235 -2.40 13.96 -23.64
N VAL A 236 -1.96 12.85 -24.22
CA VAL A 236 -0.55 12.58 -24.53
C VAL A 236 0.00 13.42 -25.68
N ASN A 237 -0.87 14.05 -26.49
CA ASN A 237 -0.44 14.92 -27.58
C ASN A 237 0.03 16.29 -27.07
N ASP A 238 -0.55 16.77 -25.96
CA ASP A 238 -0.30 18.13 -25.46
C ASP A 238 0.02 18.21 -23.96
N GLY A 239 0.05 17.07 -23.25
CA GLY A 239 0.35 16.98 -21.82
C GLY A 239 -0.72 17.61 -20.91
N ASN A 240 -1.89 18.00 -21.42
CA ASN A 240 -2.92 18.63 -20.59
C ASN A 240 -3.73 17.59 -19.82
N PHE A 241 -3.93 17.83 -18.53
CA PHE A 241 -4.91 17.10 -17.71
C PHE A 241 -6.32 17.24 -18.29
N ARG A 242 -7.10 16.15 -18.27
CA ARG A 242 -8.44 16.10 -18.84
C ARG A 242 -9.51 15.93 -17.78
N CYS A 243 -9.41 14.87 -16.98
CA CYS A 243 -10.39 14.58 -15.96
C CYS A 243 -9.87 13.57 -14.93
N PRO A 244 -10.48 13.54 -13.74
CA PRO A 244 -10.40 12.37 -12.88
C PRO A 244 -11.22 11.22 -13.49
N ASN A 245 -10.78 9.98 -13.26
CA ASN A 245 -11.46 8.76 -13.65
C ASN A 245 -11.38 7.72 -12.53
N SER A 246 -12.08 6.60 -12.71
CA SER A 246 -11.96 5.45 -11.82
C SER A 246 -12.21 4.15 -12.57
N GLN A 247 -11.40 3.13 -12.27
CA GLN A 247 -11.60 1.76 -12.75
C GLN A 247 -12.31 0.87 -11.71
N GLN A 248 -11.91 0.99 -10.44
CA GLN A 248 -12.37 0.12 -9.35
C GLN A 248 -13.32 0.81 -8.36
N GLY A 249 -13.36 2.14 -8.34
CA GLY A 249 -14.31 2.93 -7.56
C GLY A 249 -15.64 3.12 -8.30
N PHE A 250 -16.61 3.73 -7.62
CA PHE A 250 -17.92 3.99 -8.20
C PHE A 250 -17.88 5.05 -9.32
N SER A 251 -17.12 6.13 -9.12
CA SER A 251 -17.04 7.24 -10.08
C SER A 251 -15.71 7.97 -9.99
N GLY A 252 -15.30 8.66 -11.07
CA GLY A 252 -14.17 9.60 -11.05
C GLY A 252 -14.39 10.81 -10.12
N PHE A 253 -15.62 11.03 -9.65
CA PHE A 253 -15.99 12.11 -8.72
C PHE A 253 -16.18 11.64 -7.27
N THR A 254 -16.06 10.34 -6.99
CA THR A 254 -16.07 9.81 -5.61
C THR A 254 -14.65 9.45 -5.17
N THR A 255 -14.49 8.86 -3.99
CA THR A 255 -13.19 8.34 -3.51
C THR A 255 -13.31 6.86 -3.23
N TRP A 256 -12.66 6.06 -4.07
CA TRP A 256 -12.44 4.64 -3.82
C TRP A 256 -11.49 4.47 -2.64
N THR A 257 -11.93 3.78 -1.59
CA THR A 257 -11.25 3.88 -0.29
C THR A 257 -9.90 3.16 -0.25
N ARG A 258 -9.70 2.12 -1.07
CA ARG A 258 -8.35 1.56 -1.27
C ARG A 258 -7.43 2.47 -2.08
N GLY A 259 -7.96 3.20 -3.05
CA GLY A 259 -7.18 4.22 -3.78
C GLY A 259 -6.69 5.33 -2.84
N LEU A 260 -7.57 5.77 -1.93
CA LEU A 260 -7.20 6.66 -0.83
C LEU A 260 -6.14 6.05 0.09
N ALA A 261 -6.30 4.78 0.47
CA ALA A 261 -5.34 4.09 1.32
C ALA A 261 -3.94 4.00 0.68
N TRP A 262 -3.86 3.78 -0.64
CA TRP A 262 -2.60 3.85 -1.37
C TRP A 262 -1.96 5.24 -1.34
N ALA A 263 -2.76 6.30 -1.47
CA ALA A 263 -2.28 7.66 -1.30
C ALA A 263 -1.72 7.89 0.11
N ILE A 264 -2.48 7.50 1.15
CA ILE A 264 -2.10 7.65 2.56
C ILE A 264 -0.76 6.98 2.84
N LEU A 265 -0.64 5.68 2.49
CA LEU A 265 0.57 4.93 2.77
C LEU A 265 1.74 5.38 1.87
N GLY A 266 1.49 5.59 0.58
CA GLY A 266 2.52 6.00 -0.37
C GLY A 266 3.13 7.36 0.00
N PHE A 267 2.32 8.40 0.17
CA PHE A 267 2.86 9.71 0.57
C PHE A 267 3.54 9.69 1.94
N ALA A 268 3.04 8.90 2.91
CA ALA A 268 3.69 8.75 4.20
C ALA A 268 5.06 8.07 4.09
N GLU A 269 5.17 6.98 3.31
CA GLU A 269 6.43 6.28 3.06
C GLU A 269 7.44 7.17 2.31
N GLU A 270 7.01 7.89 1.27
CA GLU A 270 7.88 8.81 0.52
C GLU A 270 8.33 10.00 1.36
N LEU A 271 7.49 10.49 2.30
CA LEU A 271 7.86 11.51 3.27
C LEU A 271 8.95 11.01 4.24
N GLU A 272 8.85 9.77 4.70
CA GLU A 272 9.89 9.17 5.55
C GLU A 272 11.18 8.91 4.77
N PHE A 273 11.09 8.45 3.52
CA PHE A 273 12.25 8.25 2.65
C PHE A 273 12.94 9.58 2.36
N LEU A 274 12.20 10.64 2.02
CA LEU A 274 12.74 12.00 1.86
C LEU A 274 13.54 12.42 3.09
N ALA A 275 13.00 12.18 4.30
CA ALA A 275 13.66 12.51 5.57
C ALA A 275 14.95 11.73 5.84
N SER A 276 15.21 10.66 5.08
CA SER A 276 16.42 9.83 5.19
C SER A 276 17.50 10.13 4.14
N LEU A 277 17.24 11.03 3.20
CA LEU A 277 18.21 11.49 2.20
C LEU A 277 19.11 12.59 2.78
N ASP A 278 20.30 12.75 2.23
CA ASP A 278 21.18 13.87 2.61
C ASP A 278 20.72 15.16 1.92
N ASP A 279 20.91 16.31 2.58
CA ASP A 279 20.48 17.60 2.02
C ASP A 279 21.18 17.95 0.70
N ASP A 280 22.44 17.51 0.53
CA ASP A 280 23.22 17.72 -0.69
C ASP A 280 22.59 17.03 -1.91
N GLU A 281 21.96 15.86 -1.72
CA GLU A 281 21.23 15.16 -2.79
C GLU A 281 19.99 15.95 -3.24
N LEU A 282 19.45 16.82 -2.37
CA LEU A 282 18.20 17.53 -2.60
C LEU A 282 18.39 18.91 -3.22
N ILE A 283 19.61 19.48 -3.14
CA ILE A 283 19.94 20.80 -3.70
C ILE A 283 19.54 20.91 -5.19
N PRO A 284 19.87 19.94 -6.08
CA PRO A 284 19.50 20.01 -7.49
C PRO A 284 17.99 20.06 -7.75
N PHE A 285 17.18 19.59 -6.79
CA PHE A 285 15.71 19.48 -6.93
C PHE A 285 14.95 20.61 -6.21
N GLY A 286 15.67 21.59 -5.65
CA GLY A 286 15.08 22.73 -4.94
C GLY A 286 15.04 22.58 -3.41
N GLY A 287 15.80 21.63 -2.85
CA GLY A 287 16.00 21.47 -1.41
C GLY A 287 14.86 20.78 -0.66
N ARG A 288 15.15 20.32 0.56
CA ARG A 288 14.24 19.53 1.40
C ARG A 288 12.91 20.21 1.67
N GLU A 289 12.94 21.50 2.04
CA GLU A 289 11.75 22.23 2.50
C GLU A 289 10.62 22.21 1.46
N LYS A 290 10.97 22.37 0.18
CA LYS A 290 10.02 22.31 -0.94
C LYS A 290 9.30 20.96 -0.96
N TRP A 291 10.05 19.86 -0.96
CA TRP A 291 9.50 18.51 -1.10
C TRP A 291 8.77 18.07 0.16
N GLU A 292 9.31 18.38 1.34
CA GLU A 292 8.67 18.06 2.62
C GLU A 292 7.31 18.75 2.73
N LYS A 293 7.20 20.02 2.30
CA LYS A 293 5.91 20.73 2.28
C LYS A 293 4.89 20.06 1.36
N ILE A 294 5.28 19.65 0.16
CA ILE A 294 4.39 18.99 -0.81
C ILE A 294 3.92 17.65 -0.26
N PHE A 295 4.86 16.82 0.19
CA PHE A 295 4.58 15.45 0.61
C PHE A 295 3.75 15.46 1.90
N LEU A 296 4.10 16.31 2.86
CA LEU A 296 3.35 16.45 4.10
C LEU A 296 1.93 16.97 3.86
N LYS A 297 1.73 17.91 2.94
CA LYS A 297 0.38 18.41 2.59
C LYS A 297 -0.49 17.29 2.03
N ALA A 298 0.02 16.51 1.06
CA ALA A 298 -0.71 15.39 0.49
C ALA A 298 -0.99 14.28 1.53
N THR A 299 0.00 13.95 2.37
CA THR A 299 -0.15 12.93 3.43
C THR A 299 -1.23 13.36 4.44
N ARG A 300 -1.20 14.62 4.92
CA ARG A 300 -2.21 15.14 5.85
C ARG A 300 -3.59 15.17 5.23
N ALA A 301 -3.71 15.70 4.01
CA ALA A 301 -5.00 15.78 3.32
C ALA A 301 -5.68 14.41 3.22
N THR A 302 -4.95 13.41 2.72
CA THR A 302 -5.48 12.05 2.55
C THR A 302 -5.80 11.38 3.90
N CYS A 303 -4.96 11.54 4.92
CA CYS A 303 -5.24 11.03 6.27
C CYS A 303 -6.47 11.67 6.91
N ASP A 304 -6.61 12.99 6.80
CA ASP A 304 -7.75 13.73 7.35
C ASP A 304 -9.06 13.28 6.69
N PHE A 305 -9.06 13.15 5.35
CA PHE A 305 -10.23 12.69 4.61
C PHE A 305 -10.64 11.27 5.03
N TYR A 306 -9.68 10.35 5.22
CA TYR A 306 -9.98 9.02 5.75
C TYR A 306 -10.64 9.08 7.13
N ILE A 307 -10.07 9.86 8.06
CA ILE A 307 -10.62 9.99 9.42
C ILE A 307 -12.05 10.53 9.39
N ILE A 308 -12.35 11.48 8.50
CA ILE A 308 -13.68 12.11 8.38
C ILE A 308 -14.69 11.19 7.71
N HIS A 309 -14.30 10.46 6.66
CA HIS A 309 -15.21 9.69 5.79
C HIS A 309 -15.23 8.18 6.06
N THR A 310 -14.72 7.75 7.22
CA THR A 310 -14.72 6.34 7.64
C THR A 310 -15.67 6.11 8.82
N PRO A 311 -16.41 4.98 8.87
CA PRO A 311 -17.22 4.53 10.01
C PRO A 311 -16.52 4.57 11.37
N ALA A 312 -17.29 4.45 12.45
CA ALA A 312 -16.82 4.74 13.80
C ALA A 312 -15.65 3.84 14.25
N ASP A 313 -15.61 2.60 13.78
CA ASP A 313 -14.57 1.61 14.07
C ASP A 313 -13.30 1.77 13.22
N GLY A 314 -13.31 2.68 12.24
CA GLY A 314 -12.19 2.89 11.35
C GLY A 314 -12.12 1.91 10.18
N ILE A 315 -13.18 1.13 9.88
CA ILE A 315 -13.23 0.25 8.71
C ILE A 315 -14.11 0.87 7.61
N PRO A 316 -13.57 1.23 6.44
CA PRO A 316 -14.30 2.01 5.44
C PRO A 316 -15.24 1.14 4.60
N TYR A 317 -16.33 1.76 4.12
CA TYR A 317 -17.04 1.25 2.94
C TYR A 317 -16.12 1.31 1.72
N TRP A 318 -16.40 0.52 0.69
CA TRP A 318 -15.51 0.40 -0.48
C TRP A 318 -15.32 1.70 -1.28
N ASP A 319 -16.29 2.62 -1.22
CA ASP A 319 -16.25 3.91 -1.88
C ASP A 319 -17.07 4.94 -1.07
N THR A 320 -16.56 6.16 -0.91
CA THR A 320 -17.25 7.21 -0.13
C THR A 320 -18.54 7.71 -0.78
N GLY A 321 -18.70 7.49 -2.09
CA GLY A 321 -19.93 7.79 -2.82
C GLY A 321 -20.62 6.54 -3.35
N ALA A 322 -20.45 5.40 -2.68
CA ALA A 322 -21.11 4.16 -3.06
C ALA A 322 -22.64 4.35 -3.23
N PRO A 323 -23.25 3.78 -4.29
CA PRO A 323 -24.57 4.19 -4.77
C PRO A 323 -25.70 3.98 -3.75
N ASN A 324 -25.62 2.94 -2.92
CA ASN A 324 -26.62 2.59 -1.92
C ASN A 324 -26.20 2.97 -0.49
N LEU A 325 -25.12 3.73 -0.31
CA LEU A 325 -24.67 4.14 1.02
C LEU A 325 -25.73 4.95 1.78
N HIS A 326 -26.54 5.72 1.05
CA HIS A 326 -27.69 6.47 1.59
C HIS A 326 -28.77 5.58 2.23
N ASN A 327 -28.81 4.28 1.92
CA ASN A 327 -29.73 3.31 2.53
C ASN A 327 -29.19 2.74 3.86
N ILE A 328 -28.01 3.17 4.30
CA ILE A 328 -27.42 2.84 5.60
C ILE A 328 -27.45 4.12 6.45
N PRO A 329 -28.54 4.39 7.21
CA PRO A 329 -28.59 5.57 8.08
C PRO A 329 -27.44 5.54 9.08
N GLU A 330 -26.81 6.70 9.29
CA GLU A 330 -25.71 6.86 10.25
C GLU A 330 -24.47 5.99 9.92
N ALA A 331 -24.25 5.69 8.62
CA ALA A 331 -23.16 4.84 8.14
C ALA A 331 -21.77 5.24 8.68
N LEU A 332 -21.53 6.52 8.93
CA LEU A 332 -20.25 7.02 9.45
C LEU A 332 -20.20 7.10 10.98
N GLN A 333 -21.34 7.15 11.66
CA GLN A 333 -21.44 7.35 13.11
C GLN A 333 -21.42 6.04 13.90
N LYS A 334 -21.66 4.90 13.24
CA LYS A 334 -21.63 3.56 13.84
C LYS A 334 -20.45 2.74 13.31
N PRO A 335 -20.04 1.66 14.01
CA PRO A 335 -19.16 0.65 13.43
C PRO A 335 -19.73 0.14 12.10
N ALA A 336 -18.86 -0.17 11.15
CA ALA A 336 -19.31 -0.68 9.87
C ALA A 336 -19.90 -2.07 10.06
N ASP A 337 -21.02 -2.36 9.38
CA ASP A 337 -21.60 -3.69 9.37
C ASP A 337 -21.22 -4.39 8.05
N PRO A 338 -20.26 -5.32 8.02
CA PRO A 338 -19.89 -6.01 6.79
C PRO A 338 -21.00 -6.90 6.20
N PHE A 339 -22.08 -7.16 6.95
CA PHE A 339 -23.20 -8.01 6.53
C PHE A 339 -24.46 -7.21 6.16
N ASN A 340 -24.36 -5.88 6.11
CA ASN A 340 -25.47 -5.04 5.68
C ASN A 340 -25.89 -5.37 4.23
N PRO A 341 -27.16 -5.15 3.85
CA PRO A 341 -27.66 -5.55 2.53
C PRO A 341 -27.39 -4.55 1.39
N TYR A 342 -26.65 -3.46 1.63
CA TYR A 342 -26.61 -2.30 0.73
C TYR A 342 -25.23 -2.05 0.11
N GLU A 343 -24.18 -1.90 0.92
CA GLU A 343 -22.82 -1.62 0.44
C GLU A 343 -21.75 -2.41 1.21
N PRO A 344 -20.78 -3.04 0.52
CA PRO A 344 -19.72 -3.77 1.20
C PRO A 344 -18.67 -2.83 1.81
N VAL A 345 -17.99 -3.33 2.84
CA VAL A 345 -16.78 -2.71 3.40
C VAL A 345 -15.52 -3.17 2.66
N ASP A 346 -14.41 -2.48 2.87
CA ASP A 346 -13.10 -2.91 2.41
C ASP A 346 -12.06 -2.83 3.53
N SER A 347 -11.88 -3.93 4.25
CA SER A 347 -10.90 -4.04 5.33
C SER A 347 -9.46 -3.94 4.85
N SER A 348 -9.17 -4.24 3.58
CA SER A 348 -7.83 -4.05 3.01
C SER A 348 -7.44 -2.57 3.00
N ALA A 349 -8.37 -1.68 2.62
CA ALA A 349 -8.16 -0.23 2.72
C ALA A 349 -7.88 0.21 4.16
N ALA A 350 -8.53 -0.43 5.16
CA ALA A 350 -8.33 -0.10 6.56
C ALA A 350 -6.89 -0.36 7.02
N VAL A 351 -6.38 -1.59 6.81
CA VAL A 351 -5.02 -1.96 7.26
C VAL A 351 -3.92 -1.23 6.48
N ILE A 352 -4.17 -0.84 5.23
CA ILE A 352 -3.27 0.02 4.45
C ILE A 352 -3.26 1.44 5.05
N SER A 353 -4.43 2.04 5.28
CA SER A 353 -4.55 3.37 5.87
C SER A 353 -3.95 3.45 7.27
N ALA A 354 -4.14 2.41 8.09
CA ALA A 354 -3.57 2.33 9.43
C ALA A 354 -2.04 2.49 9.41
N GLN A 355 -1.35 1.88 8.44
CA GLN A 355 0.09 2.04 8.28
C GLN A 355 0.49 3.49 8.00
N GLY A 356 -0.17 4.14 7.04
CA GLY A 356 0.16 5.54 6.73
C GLY A 356 -0.19 6.51 7.86
N LEU A 357 -1.29 6.28 8.57
CA LEU A 357 -1.67 7.05 9.76
C LEU A 357 -0.63 6.93 10.88
N LEU A 358 -0.16 5.72 11.17
CA LEU A 358 0.88 5.48 12.18
C LEU A 358 2.21 6.12 11.78
N ARG A 359 2.63 5.98 10.52
CA ARG A 359 3.85 6.61 9.98
C ARG A 359 3.80 8.13 10.04
N LEU A 360 2.70 8.75 9.59
CA LEU A 360 2.51 10.20 9.71
C LEU A 360 2.53 10.65 11.18
N GLY A 361 1.85 9.91 12.06
CA GLY A 361 1.83 10.17 13.49
C GLY A 361 3.23 10.14 14.11
N TYR A 362 4.02 9.12 13.78
CA TYR A 362 5.40 8.99 14.22
C TYR A 362 6.29 10.11 13.67
N TYR A 363 6.18 10.41 12.36
CA TYR A 363 6.91 11.48 11.69
C TYR A 363 6.69 12.83 12.36
N LEU A 364 5.43 13.20 12.59
CA LEU A 364 5.06 14.49 13.21
C LEU A 364 5.54 14.60 14.65
N LYS A 365 5.45 13.52 15.43
CA LYS A 365 6.03 13.48 16.79
C LYS A 365 7.54 13.74 16.75
N LYS A 366 8.26 13.10 15.83
CA LYS A 366 9.72 13.28 15.64
C LYS A 366 10.07 14.71 15.19
N LYS A 367 9.21 15.34 14.38
CA LYS A 367 9.37 16.73 13.90
C LYS A 367 8.91 17.80 14.91
N GLY A 368 8.57 17.44 16.14
CA GLY A 368 8.20 18.40 17.19
C GLY A 368 6.72 18.82 17.17
N HIS A 369 5.85 18.06 16.50
CA HIS A 369 4.40 18.26 16.47
C HIS A 369 3.64 17.12 17.19
N PRO A 370 3.86 16.91 18.51
CA PRO A 370 3.37 15.73 19.20
C PRO A 370 1.85 15.66 19.33
N LYS A 371 1.15 16.79 19.34
CA LYS A 371 -0.33 16.83 19.41
C LYS A 371 -0.93 16.27 18.12
N ASP A 372 -0.60 16.89 16.98
CA ASP A 372 -1.01 16.41 15.65
C ASP A 372 -0.61 14.95 15.43
N GLY A 373 0.65 14.62 15.76
CA GLY A 373 1.14 13.26 15.59
C GLY A 373 0.43 12.24 16.49
N SER A 374 -0.12 12.66 17.64
CA SER A 374 -0.91 11.77 18.50
C SER A 374 -2.28 11.46 17.89
N THR A 375 -2.93 12.41 17.22
CA THR A 375 -4.20 12.18 16.53
C THR A 375 -4.09 11.09 15.48
N TYR A 376 -3.13 11.20 14.55
CA TYR A 376 -2.94 10.19 13.50
C TYR A 376 -2.49 8.84 14.05
N TRP A 377 -1.62 8.87 15.07
CA TRP A 377 -1.18 7.66 15.74
C TRP A 377 -2.37 6.90 16.38
N GLN A 378 -3.23 7.61 17.10
CA GLN A 378 -4.41 7.00 17.73
C GLN A 378 -5.46 6.55 16.72
N ALA A 379 -5.64 7.29 15.62
CA ALA A 379 -6.47 6.83 14.51
C ALA A 379 -5.96 5.50 13.96
N GLY A 380 -4.65 5.38 13.69
CA GLY A 380 -4.04 4.12 13.24
C GLY A 380 -4.20 2.96 14.23
N LEU A 381 -4.00 3.20 15.54
CA LEU A 381 -4.22 2.18 16.57
C LEU A 381 -5.70 1.75 16.65
N THR A 382 -6.63 2.70 16.51
CA THR A 382 -8.08 2.42 16.51
C THR A 382 -8.44 1.49 15.35
N VAL A 383 -7.93 1.77 14.15
CA VAL A 383 -8.17 0.91 12.97
C VAL A 383 -7.63 -0.50 13.19
N LEU A 384 -6.40 -0.64 13.70
CA LEU A 384 -5.81 -1.96 13.95
C LEU A 384 -6.54 -2.75 15.05
N ASP A 385 -6.99 -2.08 16.11
CA ASP A 385 -7.77 -2.74 17.18
C ASP A 385 -9.07 -3.34 16.63
N SER A 386 -9.74 -2.65 15.70
CA SER A 386 -10.93 -3.15 15.01
C SER A 386 -10.60 -4.27 14.01
N ALA A 387 -9.60 -4.05 13.13
CA ALA A 387 -9.26 -4.99 12.06
C ALA A 387 -8.73 -6.33 12.56
N PHE A 388 -8.12 -6.37 13.75
CA PHE A 388 -7.60 -7.61 14.37
C PHE A 388 -8.61 -8.32 15.28
N ARG A 389 -9.90 -7.98 15.16
CA ARG A 389 -11.01 -8.65 15.85
C ARG A 389 -12.01 -9.19 14.84
N GLU A 390 -12.79 -10.18 15.26
CA GLU A 390 -13.93 -10.63 14.47
C GLU A 390 -14.94 -9.49 14.35
N PRO A 391 -15.61 -9.34 13.19
CA PRO A 391 -15.63 -10.29 12.07
C PRO A 391 -14.48 -10.13 11.04
N TYR A 392 -13.55 -9.19 11.23
CA TYR A 392 -12.52 -8.88 10.23
C TYR A 392 -11.34 -9.85 10.21
N ILE A 393 -10.86 -10.33 11.36
CA ILE A 393 -9.82 -11.37 11.37
C ILE A 393 -10.44 -12.77 11.24
N SER A 394 -9.94 -13.57 10.30
CA SER A 394 -10.37 -14.95 10.10
C SER A 394 -9.74 -15.88 11.13
N LYS A 395 -10.58 -16.49 11.97
CA LYS A 395 -10.20 -17.61 12.85
C LYS A 395 -10.56 -18.98 12.28
N ASP A 396 -11.26 -19.02 11.14
CA ASP A 396 -11.63 -20.26 10.48
C ASP A 396 -10.37 -20.94 9.93
N GLU A 397 -10.01 -22.10 10.47
CA GLU A 397 -8.80 -22.81 10.04
C GLU A 397 -8.85 -23.14 8.55
N GLU A 398 -10.03 -23.40 7.97
CA GLU A 398 -10.19 -23.82 6.57
C GLU A 398 -10.06 -22.68 5.54
N HIS A 399 -10.24 -21.44 5.99
CA HIS A 399 -10.13 -20.25 5.16
C HIS A 399 -8.66 -19.86 4.95
N HIS A 400 -8.24 -19.60 3.71
CA HIS A 400 -6.87 -19.20 3.38
C HIS A 400 -6.51 -17.78 3.85
N GLY A 401 -7.45 -16.84 3.69
CA GLY A 401 -7.24 -15.44 4.05
C GLY A 401 -7.21 -15.17 5.55
N LEU A 402 -6.49 -14.12 5.94
CA LEU A 402 -6.34 -13.62 7.31
C LEU A 402 -7.28 -12.45 7.61
N ILE A 403 -7.37 -11.46 6.72
CA ILE A 403 -8.24 -10.28 6.87
C ILE A 403 -9.41 -10.36 5.89
N LEU A 404 -10.61 -10.58 6.42
CA LEU A 404 -11.87 -10.77 5.71
C LEU A 404 -12.56 -9.44 5.42
N HIS A 405 -13.56 -9.50 4.54
CA HIS A 405 -14.33 -8.35 4.06
C HIS A 405 -13.46 -7.36 3.28
N SER A 406 -12.50 -7.90 2.52
CA SER A 406 -11.70 -7.17 1.54
C SER A 406 -12.30 -7.34 0.15
N LEU A 407 -12.25 -6.30 -0.66
CA LEU A 407 -12.80 -6.31 -2.03
C LEU A 407 -11.70 -6.20 -3.05
N TYR A 408 -11.86 -6.80 -4.23
CA TYR A 408 -10.98 -6.56 -5.37
C TYR A 408 -11.57 -5.57 -6.37
N HIS A 409 -12.74 -5.85 -6.95
CA HIS A 409 -13.24 -5.06 -8.08
C HIS A 409 -14.76 -5.02 -8.15
N ARG A 410 -15.35 -4.16 -7.31
CA ARG A 410 -16.79 -4.07 -7.16
C ARG A 410 -17.55 -3.76 -8.46
N PRO A 411 -17.12 -2.79 -9.31
CA PRO A 411 -17.80 -2.52 -10.58
C PRO A 411 -17.82 -3.68 -11.60
N LYS A 412 -16.81 -4.57 -11.59
CA LYS A 412 -16.77 -5.74 -12.49
C LYS A 412 -17.49 -6.97 -11.93
N GLY A 413 -17.98 -6.89 -10.69
CA GLY A 413 -18.69 -8.00 -10.05
C GLY A 413 -17.80 -9.23 -9.79
N TRP A 414 -16.50 -9.03 -9.58
CA TRP A 414 -15.55 -10.14 -9.34
C TRP A 414 -15.58 -10.68 -7.92
N ASP A 415 -16.03 -9.84 -6.97
CA ASP A 415 -16.09 -10.13 -5.55
C ASP A 415 -17.24 -11.07 -5.22
N GLN A 416 -16.98 -12.09 -4.40
CA GLN A 416 -17.94 -13.15 -4.07
C GLN A 416 -19.13 -12.63 -3.26
N ILE A 417 -20.34 -13.01 -3.65
CA ILE A 417 -21.56 -12.80 -2.86
C ILE A 417 -22.06 -14.18 -2.41
N HIS A 418 -21.92 -14.49 -1.13
CA HIS A 418 -22.36 -15.77 -0.58
C HIS A 418 -23.88 -15.88 -0.51
N GLY A 419 -24.38 -17.12 -0.42
CA GLY A 419 -25.80 -17.41 -0.27
C GLY A 419 -26.43 -16.66 0.92
N GLY A 420 -27.54 -15.98 0.66
CA GLY A 420 -28.26 -15.17 1.66
C GLY A 420 -27.74 -13.73 1.82
N GLN A 421 -26.61 -13.38 1.21
CA GLN A 421 -26.06 -12.03 1.21
C GLN A 421 -26.49 -11.25 -0.05
N LYS A 422 -26.49 -9.91 0.06
CA LYS A 422 -26.76 -9.02 -1.09
C LYS A 422 -25.53 -8.26 -1.58
N VAL A 423 -24.49 -8.21 -0.75
CA VAL A 423 -23.21 -7.57 -1.05
C VAL A 423 -22.06 -8.53 -0.75
N PRO A 424 -20.89 -8.33 -1.37
CA PRO A 424 -19.73 -9.15 -1.09
C PRO A 424 -19.26 -8.98 0.35
N CYS A 425 -18.95 -10.09 1.00
CA CYS A 425 -18.43 -10.14 2.37
C CYS A 425 -17.74 -11.49 2.57
N GLY A 426 -16.95 -11.64 3.64
CA GLY A 426 -16.38 -12.94 4.02
C GLY A 426 -15.10 -13.35 3.29
N GLU A 427 -14.72 -12.65 2.21
CA GLU A 427 -13.49 -12.95 1.47
C GLU A 427 -12.32 -12.02 1.85
N ALA A 428 -11.11 -12.49 1.59
CA ALA A 428 -9.86 -11.78 1.79
C ALA A 428 -9.15 -11.46 0.46
N THR A 429 -8.21 -10.53 0.51
CA THR A 429 -7.34 -10.19 -0.62
C THR A 429 -5.88 -10.36 -0.24
N MET A 430 -5.01 -10.70 -1.19
CA MET A 430 -3.61 -11.00 -0.90
C MET A 430 -2.87 -9.76 -0.37
N TRP A 431 -3.20 -8.57 -0.88
CA TRP A 431 -2.64 -7.31 -0.36
C TRP A 431 -3.21 -6.94 1.01
N GLY A 432 -4.48 -7.21 1.30
CA GLY A 432 -5.07 -6.96 2.63
C GLY A 432 -4.35 -7.78 3.69
N ASP A 433 -4.15 -9.05 3.40
CA ASP A 433 -3.38 -10.00 4.21
C ASP A 433 -1.92 -9.55 4.43
N TYR A 434 -1.20 -9.19 3.37
CA TYR A 434 0.18 -8.72 3.46
C TYR A 434 0.29 -7.42 4.27
N HIS A 435 -0.55 -6.43 4.00
CA HIS A 435 -0.50 -5.14 4.67
C HIS A 435 -0.95 -5.20 6.13
N ALA A 436 -1.81 -6.15 6.49
CA ALA A 436 -2.10 -6.45 7.88
C ALA A 436 -0.86 -6.99 8.61
N ARG A 437 -0.10 -7.88 7.98
CA ARG A 437 1.18 -8.39 8.52
C ARG A 437 2.21 -7.28 8.64
N GLU A 438 2.33 -6.43 7.62
CA GLU A 438 3.24 -5.28 7.61
C GLU A 438 2.89 -4.28 8.73
N ALA A 439 1.61 -3.97 8.91
CA ALA A 439 1.13 -3.13 10.01
C ALA A 439 1.38 -3.75 11.39
N ALA A 440 1.09 -5.05 11.55
CA ALA A 440 1.32 -5.80 12.79
C ALA A 440 2.82 -5.82 13.17
N LEU A 441 3.70 -6.03 12.19
CA LEU A 441 5.15 -6.02 12.38
C LEU A 441 5.62 -4.62 12.78
N TYR A 442 5.14 -3.58 12.10
CA TYR A 442 5.45 -2.20 12.42
C TYR A 442 5.12 -1.87 13.88
N VAL A 443 3.88 -2.13 14.33
CA VAL A 443 3.49 -1.81 15.72
C VAL A 443 4.20 -2.69 16.75
N GLN A 444 4.47 -3.96 16.41
CA GLN A 444 5.25 -4.85 17.25
C GLN A 444 6.66 -4.31 17.48
N ARG A 445 7.36 -3.89 16.41
CA ARG A 445 8.72 -3.34 16.50
C ARG A 445 8.75 -2.07 17.34
N VAL A 446 7.80 -1.15 17.12
CA VAL A 446 7.68 0.06 17.95
C VAL A 446 7.40 -0.29 19.41
N MET A 447 6.52 -1.25 19.68
CA MET A 447 6.21 -1.72 21.04
C MET A 447 7.42 -2.31 21.76
N LYS A 448 8.28 -3.03 21.03
CA LYS A 448 9.49 -3.67 21.57
C LYS A 448 10.72 -2.74 21.58
N GLY A 449 10.63 -1.54 20.99
CA GLY A 449 11.78 -0.66 20.82
C GLY A 449 12.84 -1.22 19.85
N GLU A 450 12.41 -2.06 18.91
CA GLU A 450 13.26 -2.61 17.85
C GLU A 450 13.52 -1.57 16.75
N THR A 451 14.38 -1.90 15.78
CA THR A 451 14.64 -1.05 14.61
C THR A 451 13.33 -0.66 13.93
N TYR A 452 13.13 0.64 13.76
CA TYR A 452 11.96 1.20 13.08
C TYR A 452 11.82 0.60 11.68
N TYR A 453 10.63 0.10 11.34
CA TYR A 453 10.40 -0.60 10.08
C TYR A 453 10.28 0.38 8.90
N THR A 454 11.24 0.28 7.98
CA THR A 454 11.30 1.03 6.72
C THR A 454 11.21 0.08 5.53
N PHE A 455 10.77 0.56 4.36
CA PHE A 455 10.80 -0.27 3.14
C PHE A 455 12.19 -0.31 2.48
N TRP A 456 13.11 0.57 2.89
CA TRP A 456 14.49 0.62 2.44
C TRP A 456 15.42 0.04 3.51
N GLY A 457 16.54 -0.52 3.06
CA GLY A 457 17.66 -0.97 3.89
C GLY A 457 18.51 0.20 4.40
N LYS A 458 19.71 -0.09 4.91
CA LYS A 458 20.61 0.97 5.43
C LYS A 458 21.28 1.77 4.32
#